data_AF-A0A8S4FNX8-F1
#
_entry.id   AF-A0A8S4FNX8-F1
#
_cell.length_a   1.000
_cell.length_b   1.000
_cell.length_c   1.000
_cell.angle_alpha   90.00
_cell.angle_beta   90.00
_cell.angle_gamma   90.00
#
_symmetry.space_group_name_H-M   'P 1'
#
loop_
_entity.id
_entity.type
_entity.pdbx_description
1 polymer ?
#
loop_
_entity_poly.entity_id
_entity_poly.type
_entity_poly.pdbx_seq_one_letter_code
_entity_poly.pdbx_strand_id
1 'polypeptide(L)'
;MKPNTGPFIGGFPLPPVAEAPPPAPGRVTKRRRYRKKKQQQILDAISIKDQNISKKDCLNMTCPICLDYLQQGNISSTLCGHMFCTRCIKKAVTRNNSQCPSCRCTLRGTKKHHPLYLDCAAISQPPTVEEDDDANEVVAEEKPVDGAKN
;
A
#
# COMPACT_ATOMS: atom_id res chain seq x y z
N MET A 1 -62.61 27.78 -60.51
CA MET A 1 -62.20 26.36 -60.54
C MET A 1 -61.27 26.11 -59.35
N LYS A 2 -61.54 25.02 -58.63
CA LYS A 2 -60.80 24.40 -57.50
C LYS A 2 -59.40 23.92 -57.97
N PRO A 3 -58.47 23.35 -57.15
CA PRO A 3 -58.61 22.82 -55.77
C PRO A 3 -57.41 23.16 -54.82
N ASN A 4 -57.61 23.30 -53.51
CA ASN A 4 -57.37 22.28 -52.45
C ASN A 4 -56.39 21.14 -52.80
N THR A 5 -55.23 21.10 -52.15
CA THR A 5 -54.57 19.87 -51.65
C THR A 5 -53.49 20.25 -50.64
N GLY A 6 -53.52 19.64 -49.44
CA GLY A 6 -52.51 19.77 -48.38
C GLY A 6 -51.14 19.17 -48.75
N PRO A 7 -50.23 18.96 -47.76
CA PRO A 7 -50.48 17.90 -46.79
C PRO A 7 -50.15 18.27 -45.34
N PHE A 8 -50.90 17.63 -44.44
CA PHE A 8 -50.60 17.44 -43.02
C PHE A 8 -49.16 16.98 -42.83
N ILE A 9 -48.34 17.81 -42.18
CA ILE A 9 -47.07 17.38 -41.61
C ILE A 9 -47.36 17.05 -40.15
N GLY A 10 -47.34 15.75 -39.84
CA GLY A 10 -47.81 15.18 -38.59
C GLY A 10 -47.17 15.80 -37.36
N GLY A 11 -47.96 16.58 -36.62
CA GLY A 11 -47.69 16.91 -35.23
C GLY A 11 -48.33 15.86 -34.33
N PHE A 12 -47.62 14.76 -34.08
CA PHE A 12 -47.96 13.91 -32.94
C PHE A 12 -47.33 14.55 -31.69
N PRO A 13 -48.11 14.98 -30.69
CA PRO A 13 -47.54 15.47 -29.45
C PRO A 13 -46.76 14.33 -28.79
N LEU A 14 -45.50 14.58 -28.44
CA LEU A 14 -44.70 13.64 -27.66
C LEU A 14 -45.41 13.38 -26.32
N PRO A 15 -45.54 12.12 -25.88
CA PRO A 15 -46.11 11.84 -24.57
C PRO A 15 -45.25 12.51 -23.48
N PRO A 16 -45.86 12.95 -22.37
CA PRO A 16 -45.09 13.50 -21.26
C PRO A 16 -44.06 12.46 -20.82
N VAL A 17 -42.79 12.87 -20.78
CA VAL A 17 -41.71 12.07 -20.23
C VAL A 17 -42.04 11.79 -18.76
N ALA A 18 -42.58 10.61 -18.48
CA ALA A 18 -42.71 10.14 -17.12
C ALA A 18 -41.30 9.97 -16.58
N GLU A 19 -40.92 10.83 -15.63
CA GLU A 19 -39.65 10.73 -14.93
C GLU A 19 -39.48 9.31 -14.40
N ALA A 20 -38.35 8.70 -14.74
CA ALA A 20 -38.04 7.36 -14.28
C ALA A 20 -38.04 7.35 -12.74
N PRO A 21 -38.68 6.36 -12.10
CA PRO A 21 -38.70 6.28 -10.64
C PRO A 21 -37.27 6.20 -10.10
N PRO A 22 -36.98 6.83 -8.95
CA PRO A 22 -35.64 6.81 -8.37
C PRO A 22 -35.17 5.38 -8.15
N PRO A 23 -33.86 5.09 -8.31
CA PRO A 23 -33.34 3.75 -8.15
C PRO A 23 -33.70 3.22 -6.75
N ALA A 24 -34.41 2.10 -6.72
CA ALA A 24 -34.80 1.47 -5.47
C ALA A 24 -33.55 1.18 -4.62
N PRO A 25 -33.61 1.38 -3.28
CA PRO A 25 -32.47 1.11 -2.41
C PRO A 25 -32.06 -0.36 -2.57
N GLY A 26 -30.85 -0.56 -3.11
CA GLY A 26 -30.31 -1.89 -3.38
C GLY A 26 -30.29 -2.73 -2.10
N ARG A 27 -31.07 -3.82 -2.07
CA ARG A 27 -31.11 -4.74 -0.93
C ARG A 27 -29.77 -5.46 -0.81
N VAL A 28 -28.94 -5.03 0.12
CA VAL A 28 -27.67 -5.70 0.43
C VAL A 28 -27.98 -7.10 0.97
N THR A 29 -27.69 -8.14 0.17
CA THR A 29 -27.94 -9.54 0.56
C THR A 29 -27.12 -9.90 1.80
N LYS A 30 -27.69 -10.70 2.71
CA LYS A 30 -27.02 -11.17 3.94
C LYS A 30 -25.67 -11.86 3.63
N ARG A 31 -25.59 -12.55 2.49
CA ARG A 31 -24.37 -13.19 1.96
C ARG A 31 -23.26 -12.17 1.65
N ARG A 32 -23.61 -11.01 1.07
CA ARG A 32 -22.66 -9.92 0.79
C ARG A 32 -22.14 -9.29 2.08
N ARG A 33 -23.00 -9.12 3.09
CA ARG A 33 -22.59 -8.63 4.43
C ARG A 33 -21.63 -9.60 5.13
N TYR A 34 -21.87 -10.91 5.04
CA TYR A 34 -20.97 -11.92 5.61
C TYR A 34 -19.59 -11.93 4.94
N ARG A 35 -19.54 -11.88 3.59
CA ARG A 35 -18.27 -11.80 2.85
C ARG A 35 -17.51 -10.51 3.16
N LYS A 36 -18.21 -9.36 3.26
CA LYS A 36 -17.61 -8.06 3.63
C LYS A 36 -17.12 -8.05 5.08
N LYS A 37 -17.87 -8.63 6.02
CA LYS A 37 -17.46 -8.74 7.44
C LYS A 37 -16.27 -9.68 7.63
N LYS A 38 -16.24 -10.81 6.91
CA LYS A 38 -15.11 -11.75 6.90
C LYS A 38 -13.87 -11.13 6.24
N GLN A 39 -14.05 -10.35 5.18
CA GLN A 39 -12.97 -9.62 4.53
C GLN A 39 -12.42 -8.51 5.44
N GLN A 40 -13.28 -7.76 6.13
CA GLN A 40 -12.88 -6.76 7.12
C GLN A 40 -12.07 -7.40 8.25
N GLN A 41 -12.52 -8.54 8.78
CA GLN A 41 -11.79 -9.28 9.82
C GLN A 41 -10.39 -9.74 9.39
N ILE A 42 -10.17 -10.05 8.11
CA ILE A 42 -8.84 -10.40 7.58
C ILE A 42 -7.95 -9.15 7.53
N LEU A 43 -8.48 -8.01 7.11
CA LEU A 43 -7.74 -6.74 7.05
C LEU A 43 -7.35 -6.23 8.45
N ASP A 44 -8.26 -6.35 9.42
CA ASP A 44 -7.99 -5.95 10.81
C ASP A 44 -6.93 -6.88 11.44
N ALA A 45 -6.90 -8.17 11.09
CA ALA A 45 -5.87 -9.11 11.53
C ALA A 45 -4.48 -8.80 10.96
N ILE A 46 -4.41 -8.21 9.76
CA ILE A 46 -3.17 -7.72 9.16
C ILE A 46 -2.73 -6.40 9.82
N SER A 47 -3.68 -5.59 10.32
CA SER A 47 -3.43 -4.24 10.85
C SER A 47 -2.83 -4.19 12.27
N ILE A 48 -2.91 -5.27 13.07
CA ILE A 48 -2.69 -5.18 14.54
C ILE A 48 -1.22 -5.32 15.02
N LYS A 49 -0.20 -5.62 14.21
CA LYS A 49 1.14 -5.96 14.78
C LYS A 49 2.40 -5.29 14.25
N ASP A 50 2.32 -4.09 13.68
CA ASP A 50 3.54 -3.32 13.32
C ASP A 50 3.71 -2.05 14.17
N GLN A 51 3.27 -2.09 15.42
CA GLN A 51 3.44 -1.00 16.39
C GLN A 51 4.63 -1.24 17.33
N ASN A 52 5.82 -1.63 16.81
CA ASN A 52 7.11 -1.40 17.49
C ASN A 52 8.33 -1.74 16.61
N ILE A 53 8.37 -1.31 15.34
CA ILE A 53 9.66 -1.21 14.65
C ILE A 53 10.24 0.13 15.07
N SER A 54 11.05 0.09 16.13
CA SER A 54 11.88 1.22 16.52
C SER A 54 12.61 1.73 15.28
N LYS A 55 12.63 3.05 15.07
CA LYS A 55 13.18 3.75 13.89
C LYS A 55 14.69 3.51 13.63
N LYS A 56 15.27 2.46 14.21
CA LYS A 56 16.66 2.00 14.10
C LYS A 56 16.79 0.57 13.55
N ASP A 57 15.69 -0.16 13.41
CA ASP A 57 15.68 -1.57 12.99
C ASP A 57 15.28 -1.68 11.52
N CYS A 58 16.03 -1.00 10.67
CA CYS A 58 15.70 -0.91 9.27
C CYS A 58 16.21 -2.12 8.45
N LEU A 59 16.90 -3.05 9.11
CA LEU A 59 17.22 -4.38 8.59
C LEU A 59 16.77 -5.40 9.64
N ASN A 60 15.61 -6.02 9.42
CA ASN A 60 15.06 -7.12 10.24
C ASN A 60 15.87 -8.42 10.07
N MET A 61 17.19 -8.33 9.90
CA MET A 61 18.08 -9.44 9.61
C MET A 61 18.89 -9.76 10.86
N THR A 62 18.98 -11.03 11.21
CA THR A 62 19.75 -11.50 12.37
C THR A 62 20.97 -12.30 11.93
N CYS A 63 22.07 -12.22 12.67
CA CYS A 63 23.26 -13.01 12.41
C CYS A 63 23.04 -14.48 12.82
N PRO A 64 23.22 -15.47 11.93
CA PRO A 64 22.99 -16.89 12.28
C PRO A 64 24.02 -17.49 13.23
N ILE A 65 25.09 -16.75 13.59
CA ILE A 65 26.15 -17.21 14.49
C ILE A 65 25.93 -16.71 15.93
N CYS A 66 25.60 -15.43 16.11
CA CYS A 66 25.40 -14.83 17.43
C CYS A 66 23.93 -14.52 17.75
N LEU A 67 23.03 -14.66 16.78
CA LEU A 67 21.60 -14.38 16.88
C LEU A 67 21.26 -12.90 17.17
N ASP A 68 22.24 -12.00 17.10
CA ASP A 68 22.02 -10.55 17.23
C ASP A 68 21.55 -9.91 15.92
N TYR A 69 20.89 -8.76 16.04
CA TYR A 69 20.48 -7.92 14.91
C TYR A 69 21.67 -7.38 14.12
N LEU A 70 21.52 -7.44 12.81
CA LEU A 70 22.45 -6.87 11.85
C LEU A 70 22.16 -5.36 11.70
N GLN A 71 23.16 -4.54 11.97
CA GLN A 71 23.08 -3.08 11.93
C GLN A 71 23.86 -2.54 10.73
N GLN A 72 23.51 -1.35 10.27
CA GLN A 72 24.21 -0.71 9.18
C GLN A 72 25.72 -0.57 9.51
N GLY A 73 26.57 -1.01 8.58
CA GLY A 73 28.03 -1.00 8.74
C GLY A 73 28.63 -2.17 9.53
N ASN A 74 27.83 -3.01 10.19
CA ASN A 74 28.32 -4.20 10.90
C ASN A 74 28.08 -5.53 10.15
N ILE A 75 27.55 -5.45 8.93
CA ILE A 75 27.19 -6.60 8.09
C ILE A 75 28.34 -6.92 7.15
N SER A 76 28.63 -8.21 6.99
CA SER A 76 29.56 -8.70 5.99
C SER A 76 28.97 -9.91 5.28
N SER A 77 29.20 -9.99 3.97
CA SER A 77 28.88 -11.18 3.19
C SER A 77 30.16 -11.90 2.76
N THR A 78 30.01 -13.20 2.57
CA THR A 78 31.04 -14.08 2.04
C THR A 78 30.93 -14.18 0.53
N LEU A 79 31.97 -14.67 -0.15
CA LEU A 79 31.94 -14.86 -1.61
C LEU A 79 30.83 -15.82 -2.09
N CYS A 80 30.34 -16.69 -1.20
CA CYS A 80 29.20 -17.56 -1.47
C CYS A 80 27.83 -16.92 -1.17
N GLY A 81 27.78 -15.64 -0.80
CA GLY A 81 26.54 -14.89 -0.59
C GLY A 81 25.93 -14.97 0.81
N HIS A 82 26.48 -15.75 1.74
CA HIS A 82 25.96 -15.82 3.11
C HIS A 82 26.39 -14.61 3.93
N MET A 83 25.42 -14.03 4.66
CA MET A 83 25.55 -12.80 5.43
C MET A 83 25.69 -13.06 6.93
N PHE A 84 26.60 -12.33 7.58
CA PHE A 84 26.88 -12.44 9.01
C PHE A 84 27.32 -11.08 9.58
N CYS A 85 27.35 -10.99 10.92
CA CYS A 85 28.00 -9.87 11.58
C CYS A 85 29.53 -9.89 11.32
N THR A 86 30.16 -8.72 11.10
CA THR A 86 31.59 -8.61 10.78
C THR A 86 32.49 -9.27 11.85
N ARG A 87 32.09 -9.20 13.12
CA ARG A 87 32.81 -9.87 14.23
C ARG A 87 32.73 -11.39 14.14
N CYS A 88 31.56 -11.89 13.74
CA CYS A 88 31.23 -13.30 13.68
C CYS A 88 31.97 -13.98 12.53
N ILE A 89 31.92 -13.40 11.33
CA ILE A 89 32.56 -13.98 10.16
C ILE A 89 34.09 -13.98 10.30
N LYS A 90 34.70 -12.91 10.85
CA LYS A 90 36.14 -12.86 11.10
C LYS A 90 36.59 -14.01 12.00
N LYS A 91 35.88 -14.26 13.10
CA LYS A 91 36.19 -15.37 14.02
C LYS A 91 35.98 -16.73 13.35
N ALA A 92 34.87 -16.89 12.62
CA ALA A 92 34.54 -18.16 12.00
C ALA A 92 35.52 -18.55 10.88
N VAL A 93 35.92 -17.60 10.03
CA VAL A 93 36.93 -17.82 8.98
C VAL A 93 38.26 -18.31 9.57
N THR A 94 38.70 -17.71 10.69
CA THR A 94 39.92 -18.10 11.37
C THR A 94 39.83 -19.49 12.01
N ARG A 95 38.66 -19.86 12.55
CA ARG A 95 38.45 -21.16 13.22
C ARG A 95 38.18 -22.31 12.25
N ASN A 96 37.51 -22.04 11.13
CA ASN A 96 36.98 -23.04 10.23
C ASN A 96 37.76 -23.11 8.91
N ASN A 97 39.08 -22.94 8.94
CA ASN A 97 39.96 -23.09 7.76
C ASN A 97 39.48 -22.31 6.52
N SER A 98 39.03 -21.07 6.71
CA SER A 98 38.45 -20.25 5.64
C SER A 98 37.22 -20.85 4.95
N GLN A 99 36.36 -21.58 5.66
CA GLN A 99 35.08 -22.04 5.15
C GLN A 99 33.91 -21.19 5.62
N CYS A 100 32.87 -21.11 4.80
CA CYS A 100 31.62 -20.45 5.18
C CYS A 100 30.87 -21.25 6.26
N PRO A 101 30.41 -20.62 7.36
CA PRO A 101 29.66 -21.31 8.42
C PRO A 101 28.32 -21.90 7.98
N SER A 102 27.68 -21.31 6.97
CA SER A 102 26.35 -21.74 6.51
C SER A 102 26.42 -22.85 5.47
N CYS A 103 27.23 -22.69 4.42
CA CYS A 103 27.27 -23.64 3.30
C CYS A 103 28.58 -24.44 3.19
N ARG A 104 29.57 -24.18 4.05
CA ARG A 104 30.87 -24.85 4.07
C ARG A 104 31.72 -24.67 2.80
N CYS A 105 31.31 -23.81 1.86
CA CYS A 105 32.13 -23.43 0.72
C CYS A 105 33.45 -22.80 1.17
N THR A 106 34.55 -23.22 0.56
CA THR A 106 35.88 -22.67 0.82
C THR A 106 35.98 -21.26 0.26
N LEU A 107 36.25 -20.29 1.13
CA LEU A 107 36.45 -18.90 0.79
C LEU A 107 37.87 -18.74 0.25
N ARG A 108 38.01 -18.69 -1.07
CA ARG A 108 39.30 -18.50 -1.77
C ARG A 108 39.61 -16.99 -1.92
N GLY A 109 40.90 -16.63 -1.99
CA GLY A 109 41.34 -15.23 -2.17
C GLY A 109 41.87 -14.53 -0.90
N THR A 110 42.34 -13.29 -1.07
CA THR A 110 42.96 -12.45 -0.02
C THR A 110 41.94 -11.93 0.98
N LYS A 111 40.73 -11.58 0.51
CA LYS A 111 39.60 -11.15 1.34
C LYS A 111 38.54 -12.26 1.35
N LYS A 112 38.27 -12.83 2.53
CA LYS A 112 37.30 -13.93 2.71
C LYS A 112 35.84 -13.46 2.87
N HIS A 113 35.68 -12.19 3.22
CA HIS A 113 34.40 -11.52 3.41
C HIS A 113 34.54 -10.06 2.98
N HIS A 114 33.43 -9.42 2.64
CA HIS A 114 33.35 -8.00 2.34
C HIS A 114 32.24 -7.35 3.17
N PRO A 115 32.48 -6.15 3.73
CA PRO A 115 31.43 -5.40 4.43
C PRO A 115 30.33 -5.01 3.44
N LEU A 116 29.09 -4.99 3.93
CA LEU A 116 27.94 -4.49 3.19
C LEU A 116 27.45 -3.20 3.86
N TYR A 117 27.22 -2.19 3.03
CA TYR A 117 26.63 -0.92 3.41
C TYR A 117 25.24 -0.89 2.76
N LEU A 118 24.24 -1.39 3.48
CA LEU A 118 22.85 -1.33 3.04
C LEU A 118 22.23 -0.04 3.56
N ASP A 119 21.68 0.77 2.67
CA ASP A 119 20.97 1.99 3.03
C ASP A 119 19.52 1.68 3.39
N CYS A 120 19.19 1.97 4.64
CA CYS A 120 17.90 1.69 5.23
C CYS A 120 16.75 2.65 4.86
N ALA A 121 16.99 3.60 3.96
CA ALA A 121 16.11 4.75 3.77
C ALA A 121 14.81 4.45 2.99
N ALA A 122 14.58 3.22 2.51
CA ALA A 122 13.58 2.96 1.47
C ALA A 122 12.20 2.42 1.93
N ILE A 123 11.90 2.31 3.23
CA ILE A 123 10.60 1.75 3.71
C ILE A 123 9.81 2.74 4.58
N SER A 124 10.28 3.98 4.76
CA SER A 124 9.54 4.99 5.53
C SER A 124 8.50 5.79 4.73
N GLN A 125 8.38 5.56 3.42
CA GLN A 125 7.27 6.13 2.65
C GLN A 125 6.15 5.09 2.61
N PRO A 126 5.11 5.19 3.45
CA PRO A 126 3.85 4.55 3.11
C PRO A 126 3.51 4.97 1.66
N PRO A 127 3.02 4.07 0.79
CA PRO A 127 2.42 4.52 -0.45
C PRO A 127 1.30 5.48 -0.03
N THR A 128 1.51 6.77 -0.29
CA THR A 128 0.43 7.74 -0.35
C THR A 128 -0.46 7.21 -1.45
N VAL A 129 -1.48 6.42 -1.07
CA VAL A 129 -2.68 6.32 -1.87
C VAL A 129 -3.13 7.76 -2.00
N GLU A 130 -2.89 8.32 -3.17
CA GLU A 130 -3.48 9.58 -3.58
C GLU A 130 -4.98 9.35 -3.47
N GLU A 131 -5.56 9.84 -2.39
CA GLU A 131 -7.01 9.93 -2.26
C GLU A 131 -7.41 11.04 -3.22
N ASP A 132 -7.84 10.63 -4.41
CA ASP A 132 -8.61 11.47 -5.32
C ASP A 132 -9.90 11.89 -4.59
N ASP A 133 -9.84 13.01 -3.87
CA ASP A 133 -11.01 13.74 -3.36
C ASP A 133 -11.77 14.35 -4.55
N ASP A 134 -12.48 13.51 -5.31
CA ASP A 134 -13.47 13.94 -6.29
C ASP A 134 -14.84 14.09 -5.60
N ALA A 135 -15.37 15.31 -5.73
CA ALA A 135 -16.75 15.73 -5.55
C ALA A 135 -17.35 15.77 -4.14
N ASN A 136 -17.30 16.96 -3.53
CA ASN A 136 -18.50 17.50 -2.88
C ASN A 136 -18.96 18.78 -3.59
N GLU A 137 -19.77 18.57 -4.61
CA GLU A 137 -20.70 19.55 -5.16
C GLU A 137 -21.99 19.50 -4.30
N VAL A 138 -22.43 20.63 -3.72
CA VAL A 138 -23.83 21.12 -3.78
C VAL A 138 -24.01 22.52 -3.13
N VAL A 139 -24.16 23.51 -4.02
CA VAL A 139 -25.18 24.59 -4.12
C VAL A 139 -25.71 25.37 -2.88
N ALA A 140 -25.49 26.70 -2.97
CA ALA A 140 -26.27 27.91 -2.63
C ALA A 140 -27.54 27.88 -1.72
N GLU A 141 -27.59 28.85 -0.79
CA GLU A 141 -28.76 29.72 -0.55
C GLU A 141 -28.30 31.17 -0.25
N GLU A 142 -29.06 32.14 -0.78
CA GLU A 142 -28.82 33.59 -0.64
C GLU A 142 -29.71 34.24 0.43
N LYS A 143 -29.09 35.15 1.23
CA LYS A 143 -29.62 36.36 1.94
C LYS A 143 -30.73 36.20 3.02
N PRO A 144 -30.89 37.15 4.01
CA PRO A 144 -30.84 38.61 3.85
C PRO A 144 -30.08 39.44 4.92
N VAL A 145 -29.96 40.72 4.57
CA VAL A 145 -29.39 41.90 5.26
C VAL A 145 -30.16 42.22 6.54
N ASP A 146 -29.48 42.70 7.59
CA ASP A 146 -29.87 43.90 8.35
C ASP A 146 -28.75 44.35 9.31
N GLY A 147 -28.45 45.64 9.26
CA GLY A 147 -27.50 46.31 10.15
C GLY A 147 -28.16 46.84 11.41
N ALA A 148 -27.40 46.89 12.51
CA ALA A 148 -27.70 47.76 13.63
C ALA A 148 -26.41 48.21 14.32
N LYS A 149 -26.35 49.51 14.53
CA LYS A 149 -25.29 50.30 15.16
C LYS A 149 -25.17 49.92 16.65
N ASN A 150 -23.97 50.01 17.19
CA ASN A 150 -23.74 50.67 18.48
C ASN A 150 -22.29 51.13 18.60
#